data_AF-A0A813F7M2-F1
#
_entry.id   AF-A0A813F7M2-F1
#
_cell.length_a   1.000
_cell.length_b   1.000
_cell.length_c   1.000
_cell.angle_alpha   90.00
_cell.angle_beta   90.00
_cell.angle_gamma   90.00
#
_symmetry.space_group_name_H-M   'P 1'
#
loop_
_entity.id
_entity.type
_entity.pdbx_description
1 polymer ?
#
loop_
_entity_poly.entity_id
_entity_poly.type
_entity_poly.pdbx_seq_one_letter_code
_entity_poly.pdbx_strand_id
1 'polypeptide(L)' 'MKVNDDQFIFSPSPDEAIDGAHAIVILTEWDEFKTYDYQKFYSKMMKPAFIFDGRNLLDHDGFDLCRC' A
#
# COMPACT_ATOMS: atom_id res chain seq x y z
N MET A 1 15.34 -22.92 -3.27
CA MET A 1 15.15 -21.51 -3.66
C MET A 1 15.87 -20.66 -2.63
N LYS A 2 16.89 -19.89 -3.03
CA LYS A 2 17.54 -18.95 -2.12
C LYS A 2 16.81 -17.62 -2.25
N VAL A 3 16.25 -17.13 -1.16
CA VAL A 3 15.67 -15.77 -1.11
C VAL A 3 16.85 -14.80 -1.15
N ASN A 4 16.76 -13.77 -1.97
CA ASN A 4 17.74 -12.69 -1.97
C ASN A 4 17.24 -11.60 -1.01
N ASP A 5 17.87 -11.51 0.15
CA ASP A 5 17.47 -10.56 1.18
C ASP A 5 17.77 -9.10 0.81
N ASP A 6 18.67 -8.86 -0.15
CA ASP A 6 19.04 -7.52 -0.62
C ASP A 6 17.90 -6.77 -1.34
N GLN A 7 16.83 -7.47 -1.69
CA GLN A 7 15.65 -6.90 -2.35
C GLN A 7 14.57 -6.44 -1.37
N PHE A 8 14.74 -6.70 -0.07
CA PHE A 8 13.76 -6.37 0.96
C PHE A 8 14.25 -5.20 1.80
N ILE A 9 13.39 -4.21 1.94
CA ILE A 9 13.61 -3.08 2.84
C ILE A 9 12.49 -3.11 3.87
N PHE A 10 12.86 -3.22 5.14
CA PHE A 10 11.91 -3.18 6.24
C PHE A 10 11.78 -1.75 6.73
N SER A 11 10.57 -1.21 6.64
CA SER A 11 10.25 0.12 7.16
C SER A 11 9.58 0.02 8.52
N PRO A 12 9.93 0.87 9.49
CA PRO A 12 9.25 0.93 10.78
C PRO A 12 7.88 1.63 10.71
N SER A 13 7.61 2.37 9.62
CA SER A 13 6.36 3.13 9.45
C SER A 13 5.75 2.96 8.04
N PRO A 14 4.41 3.00 7.91
CA PRO A 14 3.75 2.98 6.61
C PRO A 14 4.13 4.17 5.73
N ASP A 15 4.24 5.38 6.32
CA ASP A 15 4.58 6.61 5.60
C ASP A 15 5.94 6.55 4.89
N GLU A 16 6.93 5.87 5.47
CA GLU A 16 8.23 5.64 4.84
C GLU A 16 8.16 4.53 3.77
N ALA A 17 7.35 3.49 4.00
CA ALA A 17 7.24 2.36 3.09
C ALA A 17 6.60 2.73 1.74
N ILE A 18 5.73 3.73 1.74
CA ILE A 18 4.98 4.17 0.55
C ILE A 18 5.70 5.27 -0.25
N ASP A 19 6.72 5.91 0.32
CA ASP A 19 7.39 7.04 -0.33
C ASP A 19 8.13 6.56 -1.58
N GLY A 20 7.77 7.12 -2.73
CA GLY A 20 8.30 6.66 -4.02
C GLY A 20 7.78 5.28 -4.49
N ALA A 21 6.85 4.65 -3.75
CA ALA A 21 6.28 3.36 -4.14
C ALA A 21 5.31 3.53 -5.33
N HIS A 22 5.26 2.53 -6.21
CA HIS A 22 4.30 2.48 -7.33
C HIS A 22 3.02 1.72 -6.95
N ALA A 23 3.11 0.80 -5.99
CA ALA A 23 1.99 -0.01 -5.57
C ALA A 23 2.03 -0.28 -4.07
N ILE A 24 0.86 -0.33 -3.44
CA ILE A 24 0.66 -0.84 -2.09
C ILE A 24 0.00 -2.21 -2.22
N VAL A 25 0.46 -3.19 -1.44
CA VAL A 25 -0.13 -4.53 -1.41
C VAL A 25 -0.45 -4.89 0.04
N ILE A 26 -1.73 -5.09 0.34
CA ILE A 26 -2.19 -5.50 1.66
C ILE A 26 -2.29 -7.02 1.70
N LEU A 27 -1.43 -7.65 2.52
CA LEU A 27 -1.33 -9.11 2.63
C LEU A 27 -1.91 -9.67 3.94
N THR A 28 -2.13 -8.79 4.92
CA THR A 28 -2.60 -9.13 6.27
C THR A 28 -3.80 -8.28 6.67
N GLU A 29 -4.67 -8.86 7.49
CA GLU A 29 -5.98 -8.31 7.87
C GLU A 29 -5.97 -7.41 9.12
N TRP A 30 -4.93 -6.60 9.32
CA TRP A 30 -4.87 -5.69 10.47
C TRP A 30 -5.88 -4.54 10.33
N ASP A 31 -6.62 -4.26 11.40
CA ASP A 31 -7.66 -3.21 11.40
C ASP A 31 -7.11 -1.81 11.10
N GLU A 32 -5.84 -1.56 11.41
CA GLU A 32 -5.16 -0.30 11.11
C GLU A 32 -5.25 0.06 9.62
N PHE A 33 -5.15 -0.94 8.72
CA PHE A 33 -5.23 -0.72 7.27
C PHE A 33 -6.58 -0.19 6.80
N LYS A 34 -7.67 -0.38 7.55
CA LYS A 34 -8.98 0.18 7.21
C LYS A 34 -9.07 1.68 7.47
N THR A 35 -8.21 2.18 8.37
CA THR A 35 -8.31 3.55 8.91
C THR A 35 -7.30 4.52 8.34
N TYR A 36 -6.35 4.06 7.51
CA TYR A 36 -5.35 4.94 6.92
C TYR A 36 -5.94 5.90 5.88
N ASP A 37 -5.34 7.09 5.82
CA ASP A 37 -5.65 8.08 4.79
C ASP A 37 -4.91 7.72 3.49
N TYR A 38 -5.57 6.90 2.67
CA TYR A 38 -5.05 6.50 1.36
C TYR A 38 -4.92 7.67 0.37
N GLN A 39 -5.62 8.80 0.57
CA GLN A 39 -5.42 9.98 -0.27
C GLN A 39 -4.07 10.63 0.02
N LYS A 40 -3.72 10.77 1.30
CA LYS A 40 -2.39 11.21 1.72
C LYS A 40 -1.31 10.26 1.19
N PHE A 41 -1.54 8.96 1.26
CA PHE A 41 -0.59 7.98 0.72
C PHE A 41 -0.42 8.12 -0.78
N TYR A 42 -1.53 8.24 -1.51
CA TYR A 42 -1.50 8.47 -2.95
C TYR A 42 -0.64 9.70 -3.30
N SER A 43 -0.73 10.81 -2.56
CA SER A 43 0.09 12.00 -2.86
C SER A 43 1.62 11.77 -2.78
N LYS A 44 2.07 10.77 -2.00
CA LYS A 44 3.48 10.42 -1.83
C LYS A 44 3.97 9.32 -2.78
N MET A 45 3.04 8.60 -3.40
CA MET A 45 3.35 7.50 -4.33
C MET A 45 3.71 8.01 -5.73
N MET A 46 4.58 7.25 -6.41
CA MET A 46 4.90 7.44 -7.82
C MET A 46 3.68 7.15 -8.71
N LYS A 47 3.53 7.89 -9.80
CA LYS A 47 2.38 7.76 -10.72
C LYS A 47 2.72 6.95 -11.97
N PRO A 48 1.81 6.06 -12.41
CA PRO A 48 0.52 5.69 -11.82
C PRO A 48 0.68 4.87 -10.52
N ALA A 49 -0.18 5.14 -9.53
CA ALA A 49 -0.15 4.46 -8.23
C ALA A 49 -1.28 3.44 -8.12
N PHE A 50 -0.98 2.25 -7.61
CA PHE A 50 -1.92 1.14 -7.49
C PHE A 50 -2.07 0.66 -6.04
N ILE A 51 -3.24 0.14 -5.69
CA ILE A 51 -3.46 -0.53 -4.40
C ILE A 51 -4.07 -1.90 -4.69
N PHE A 52 -3.39 -2.95 -4.23
CA PHE A 52 -3.86 -4.32 -4.30
C PHE A 52 -4.29 -4.76 -2.90
N ASP A 53 -5.59 -4.88 -2.71
CA ASP A 53 -6.17 -5.40 -1.49
C ASP A 53 -6.45 -6.91 -1.63
N GLY A 54 -5.55 -7.74 -1.09
CA GLY A 54 -5.71 -9.19 -1.09
C GLY A 54 -6.69 -9.72 -0.04
N ARG A 55 -7.23 -8.84 0.82
CA ARG A 55 -8.06 -9.20 1.99
C ARG A 55 -9.46 -8.58 1.95
N ASN A 56 -9.74 -7.74 0.96
CA ASN A 56 -11.03 -7.06 0.77
C ASN A 56 -11.44 -6.27 2.03
N LEU A 57 -10.50 -5.48 2.56
CA LEU A 57 -10.64 -4.63 3.74
C LEU A 57 -11.08 -3.21 3.39
N LEU A 58 -10.72 -2.73 2.19
CA LEU A 58 -10.95 -1.35 1.78
C LEU A 58 -12.36 -1.16 1.20
N ASP A 59 -12.93 0.01 1.48
CA ASP A 59 -14.21 0.41 0.90
C ASP A 59 -13.99 0.95 -0.52
N HIS A 60 -14.10 0.06 -1.50
CA HIS A 60 -13.83 0.35 -2.91
C HIS A 60 -14.82 1.34 -3.53
N ASP A 61 -16.00 1.55 -2.92
CA ASP A 61 -17.01 2.48 -3.43
C ASP A 61 -16.68 3.95 -3.10
N GLY A 62 -15.80 4.20 -2.11
CA GLY A 62 -15.38 5.54 -1.70
C GLY A 62 -14.07 6.04 -2.34
N PHE A 63 -13.31 5.18 -3.02
CA PHE A 63 -11.96 5.48 -3.52
C PHE A 63 -11.89 5.50 -5.06
N ASP A 64 -12.36 6.58 -5.68
CA ASP A 64 -12.19 6.83 -7.13
C ASP A 64 -10.71 7.07 -7.56
N LEU A 65 -9.77 7.12 -6.61
CA LEU A 65 -8.37 7.53 -6.84
C LEU A 65 -7.40 6.38 -7.13
N CYS A 66 -7.75 5.14 -6.77
CA CYS A 66 -6.93 3.95 -7.02
C CYS A 66 -7.77 2.90 -7.72
N ARG A 67 -7.85 2.99 -9.05
CA ARG A 67 -8.42 1.90 -9.85
C ARG A 67 -7.40 0.77 -9.98
N CYS A 68 -7.84 -0.44 -9.67
CA CYS A 68 -7.19 -1.69 -10.03
C CYS A 68 -7.01 -1.79 -11.55
#